data_AF-A0A4F2RYU3-F1
#
_entry.id   AF-A0A4F2RYU3-F1
#
_cell.length_a   1.000
_cell.length_b   1.000
_cell.length_c   1.000
_cell.angle_alpha   90.00
_cell.angle_beta   90.00
_cell.angle_gamma   90.00
#
_symmetry.space_group_name_H-M   'P 1'
#
loop_
_entity.id
_entity.type
_entity.pdbx_description
1 polymer ?
#
loop_
_entity_poly.entity_id
_entity_poly.type
_entity_poly.pdbx_seq_one_letter_code
_entity_poly.pdbx_strand_id
1 'polypeptide(L)' 'MHIPYMMEQVVNRPTTPAMSLVDIRRGIEAAIGAIIEHGDQELKLVGGETH' A
#
# COMPACT_ATOMS: atom_id res chain seq x y z
N MET A 1 -2.62 4.33 6.71
CA MET A 1 -2.26 3.76 5.40
C MET A 1 -3.54 3.54 4.63
N HIS A 2 -3.78 4.31 3.56
CA HIS A 2 -4.91 4.07 2.66
C HIS A 2 -4.63 2.82 1.80
N ILE A 3 -5.68 2.08 1.46
CA ILE A 3 -5.60 0.94 0.53
C ILE A 3 -6.59 1.17 -0.62
N PRO A 4 -6.26 0.72 -1.84
CA PRO A 4 -7.15 0.83 -2.98
C PRO A 4 -8.34 -0.14 -2.88
N TYR A 5 -9.26 -0.06 -3.84
CA TYR A 5 -10.33 -1.05 -3.98
C TYR A 5 -9.79 -2.47 -4.19
N MET A 6 -10.56 -3.47 -3.77
CA MET A 6 -10.36 -4.87 -4.15
C MET A 6 -10.90 -5.11 -5.57
N MET A 7 -10.35 -6.11 -6.26
CA MET A 7 -10.74 -6.46 -7.63
C MET A 7 -12.25 -6.74 -7.77
N GLU A 8 -12.86 -7.36 -6.77
CA GLU A 8 -14.28 -7.69 -6.69
C GLU A 8 -15.17 -6.43 -6.61
N GLN A 9 -14.63 -5.30 -6.14
CA GLN A 9 -15.37 -4.05 -6.00
C GLN A 9 -15.40 -3.24 -7.30
N VAL A 10 -14.57 -3.59 -8.29
CA VAL A 10 -14.43 -2.87 -9.56
C VAL A 10 -14.76 -3.72 -10.79
N VAL A 11 -15.44 -4.85 -10.62
CA VAL A 11 -15.81 -5.78 -11.71
C VAL A 11 -16.47 -5.07 -12.89
N ASN A 12 -17.31 -4.06 -12.62
CA ASN A 12 -18.02 -3.27 -13.62
C ASN A 12 -17.40 -1.88 -13.88
N ARG A 13 -16.18 -1.65 -13.39
CA ARG A 13 -15.47 -0.36 -13.46
C ARG A 13 -14.03 -0.60 -13.95
N PRO A 14 -13.83 -1.00 -15.22
CA PRO A 14 -12.55 -1.54 -15.71
C PRO A 14 -11.39 -0.55 -15.69
N THR A 15 -11.68 0.75 -15.63
CA THR A 15 -10.67 1.82 -15.54
C THR A 15 -10.38 2.26 -14.10
N THR A 16 -11.10 1.74 -13.11
CA THR A 16 -10.88 2.07 -11.70
C THR A 16 -9.73 1.22 -11.16
N PRO A 17 -8.64 1.82 -10.64
CA PRO A 17 -7.55 1.07 -10.05
C PRO A 17 -8.02 0.23 -8.87
N ALA A 18 -7.51 -1.01 -8.80
CA ALA A 18 -7.74 -1.93 -7.71
C ALA A 18 -6.51 -2.82 -7.51
N MET A 19 -6.43 -3.46 -6.36
CA MET A 19 -5.37 -4.39 -6.00
C MET A 19 -5.98 -5.68 -5.45
N SER A 20 -5.30 -6.81 -5.63
CA SER A 20 -5.76 -8.07 -5.05
C SER A 20 -5.70 -8.00 -3.52
N LEU A 21 -6.63 -8.67 -2.83
CA LEU A 21 -6.60 -8.75 -1.36
C LEU A 21 -5.30 -9.38 -0.83
N VAL A 22 -4.73 -10.31 -1.59
CA VAL A 22 -3.45 -10.96 -1.28
C VAL A 22 -2.31 -9.94 -1.25
N ASP A 23 -2.22 -9.06 -2.24
CA ASP A 23 -1.15 -8.07 -2.31
C ASP A 23 -1.36 -6.94 -1.30
N ILE A 24 -2.62 -6.52 -1.08
CA ILE A 24 -2.96 -5.60 0.01
C ILE A 24 -2.44 -6.16 1.33
N ARG A 25 -2.79 -7.41 1.68
CA ARG A 25 -2.31 -8.08 2.91
C ARG A 25 -0.78 -8.07 3.00
N ARG A 26 -0.08 -8.45 1.93
CA ARG A 26 1.39 -8.48 1.89
C ARG A 26 1.99 -7.10 2.14
N GLY A 27 1.40 -6.06 1.56
CA GLY A 27 1.82 -4.67 1.77
C GLY A 27 1.67 -4.22 3.23
N ILE A 28 0.55 -4.56 3.89
CA ILE A 28 0.34 -4.25 5.30
C ILE A 28 1.34 -4.99 6.19
N GLU A 29 1.56 -6.28 5.95
CA GLU A 29 2.53 -7.08 6.70
C GLU A 29 3.95 -6.52 6.56
N ALA A 30 4.34 -6.12 5.34
CA ALA A 30 5.62 -5.48 5.10
C ALA A 30 5.74 -4.12 5.81
N ALA A 31 4.69 -3.30 5.79
CA ALA A 31 4.68 -2.01 6.48
C ALA A 31 4.82 -2.17 8.00
N ILE A 32 4.13 -3.13 8.60
CA ILE A 32 4.26 -3.44 10.04
C ILE A 32 5.66 -3.99 10.33
N GLY A 33 6.18 -4.89 9.48
CA GLY A 33 7.54 -5.43 9.60
C GLY A 33 8.59 -4.33 9.60
N ALA A 34 8.48 -3.36 8.69
CA ALA A 34 9.38 -2.22 8.62
C ALA A 34 9.34 -1.33 9.87
N ILE A 35 8.15 -1.11 10.46
CA ILE A 35 8.00 -0.37 11.73
C ILE A 35 8.74 -1.11 12.86
N ILE A 36 8.62 -2.44 12.93
CA ILE A 36 9.29 -3.24 13.96
C ILE A 36 10.82 -3.22 13.76
N GLU A 37 11.28 -3.33 12.51
CA GLU A 37 12.70 -3.40 12.19
C GLU A 37 13.44 -2.06 12.37
N HIS A 38 12.78 -0.95 12.04
CA HIS A 38 13.41 0.38 12.05
C HIS A 38 13.00 1.25 13.26
N GLY A 39 11.97 0.85 14.01
CA GLY A 39 11.53 1.54 15.23
C GLY A 39 11.19 3.01 14.96
N ASP A 40 11.85 3.91 15.71
CA ASP A 40 11.66 5.37 15.61
C ASP A 40 12.48 6.03 14.47
N GLN A 41 13.25 5.24 13.70
CA GLN A 41 14.08 5.77 12.62
C GLN A 41 13.30 5.81 11.31
N GLU A 42 12.91 7.01 10.87
CA GLU A 42 12.37 7.18 9.52
C GLU A 42 13.45 6.99 8.46
N LEU A 43 13.12 6.23 7.42
CA LEU A 43 13.96 6.09 6.23
C LEU A 43 14.04 7.43 5.50
N LYS A 44 15.24 8.00 5.38
CA LYS A 44 15.51 9.20 4.57
C LYS A 44 15.57 8.83 3.08
N LEU A 45 14.43 8.46 2.51
CA LEU A 45 14.27 8.30 1.07
C LEU A 45 13.70 9.58 0.45
N VAL A 46 14.17 9.90 -0.76
CA VAL A 46 13.55 10.94 -1.59
C VAL A 46 12.28 10.33 -2.22
N GLY A 47 11.15 10.43 -1.53
CA GLY A 47 9.86 9.88 -1.97
C GLY A 47 8.77 10.94 -2.19
N GLY A 48 9.09 12.21 -2.08
CA GLY A 48 8.14 13.30 -2.30
C GLY A 48 8.06 13.68 -3.78
N GLU A 49 6.85 13.85 -4.30
CA GLU A 49 6.63 14.47 -5.61
C GLU A 49 6.25 15.95 -5.44
N THR A 50 6.90 16.83 -6.21
CA THR A 50 6.43 18.20 -6.43
C THR A 50 5.16 18.13 -7.28
N HIS A 51 4.03 18.46 -6.67
CA HIS A 51 2.78 18.62 -7.39
C HIS A 51 2.83 19.85 -8.31
#